data_AF-A0A7W9FGA9-F1
#
_entry.id   AF-A0A7W9FGA9-F1
#
_cell.length_a   1.000
_cell.length_b   1.000
_cell.length_c   1.000
_cell.angle_alpha   90.00
_cell.angle_beta   90.00
_cell.angle_gamma   90.00
#
_symmetry.space_group_name_H-M   'P 1'
#
loop_
_entity.id
_entity.type
_entity.pdbx_description
1 polymer ?
#
loop_
_entity_poly.entity_id
_entity_poly.type
_entity_poly.pdbx_seq_one_letter_code
_entity_poly.pdbx_strand_id
1 'polypeptide(L)'
;MFRSLAFAAAAFSSAIAINASASAQTLTEVVSRGVVGNWTVTFTPSAGGGADVRVESSSGGRPELPLTISAQPDGTLPCHVQARSAPCEIKDGELVISAPSRSGEGTMVFTFSTVTDLGLSGTALARVNGMPGDIPVGSVLMKRT
;
A
#
# COMPACT_ATOMS: atom_id res chain seq x y z
N MET A 1 55.47 -18.74 40.04
CA MET A 1 56.18 -18.26 38.82
C MET A 1 55.13 -18.02 37.72
N PHE A 2 55.46 -17.10 36.82
CA PHE A 2 54.63 -16.36 35.86
C PHE A 2 53.79 -17.13 34.81
N ARG A 3 52.64 -16.50 34.46
CA ARG A 3 51.98 -16.32 33.14
C ARG A 3 51.50 -17.52 32.30
N SER A 4 50.23 -17.49 31.92
CA SER A 4 49.83 -17.23 30.52
C SER A 4 48.40 -16.69 30.40
N LEU A 5 48.28 -15.60 29.64
CA LEU A 5 47.04 -14.92 29.24
C LEU A 5 46.40 -15.68 28.07
N ALA A 6 45.06 -15.74 28.03
CA ALA A 6 44.32 -15.70 26.78
C ALA A 6 42.89 -15.22 27.02
N PHE A 7 42.66 -13.97 26.64
CA PHE A 7 41.35 -13.39 26.32
C PHE A 7 40.66 -14.21 25.23
N ALA A 8 39.36 -14.49 25.40
CA ALA A 8 38.44 -14.56 24.27
C ALA A 8 37.04 -14.18 24.78
N ALA A 9 36.74 -12.89 24.67
CA ALA A 9 35.39 -12.38 24.69
C ALA A 9 34.62 -12.98 23.51
N ALA A 10 33.65 -13.85 23.78
CA ALA A 10 32.61 -14.17 22.81
C ALA A 10 31.50 -13.13 22.98
N ALA A 11 31.58 -12.11 22.14
CA ALA A 11 30.66 -10.99 22.08
C ALA A 11 29.21 -11.46 21.90
N PHE A 12 28.31 -10.79 22.62
CA PHE A 12 26.89 -10.73 22.34
C PHE A 12 26.65 -10.58 20.84
N SER A 13 26.03 -11.59 20.23
CA SER A 13 25.49 -11.50 18.86
C SER A 13 24.09 -12.08 18.85
N SER A 14 23.19 -11.36 19.50
CA SER A 14 21.74 -11.53 19.33
C SER A 14 21.08 -10.16 19.25
N ALA A 15 21.58 -9.35 18.32
CA ALA A 15 20.83 -8.23 17.77
C ALA A 15 20.70 -8.54 16.29
N ILE A 16 19.51 -8.91 15.84
CA ILE A 16 18.98 -8.68 14.48
C ILE A 16 17.52 -9.21 14.49
N ALA A 17 16.60 -8.36 14.02
CA ALA A 17 15.21 -8.64 13.65
C ALA A 17 14.07 -8.52 14.70
N ILE A 18 14.12 -7.54 15.63
CA ILE A 18 12.91 -7.17 16.41
C ILE A 18 12.30 -5.81 15.96
N ASN A 19 13.01 -5.04 15.12
CA ASN A 19 12.54 -3.69 14.74
C ASN A 19 11.76 -3.61 13.41
N ALA A 20 11.78 -4.65 12.57
CA ALA A 20 11.03 -4.63 11.30
C ALA A 20 9.55 -5.01 11.50
N SER A 21 9.25 -5.87 12.48
CA SER A 21 7.88 -6.27 12.81
C SER A 21 7.15 -5.18 13.60
N ALA A 22 7.84 -4.43 14.48
CA ALA A 22 7.23 -3.31 15.19
C ALA A 22 6.83 -2.17 14.24
N SER A 23 7.66 -1.85 13.24
CA SER A 23 7.32 -0.82 12.25
C SER A 23 6.24 -1.27 11.28
N ALA A 24 6.26 -2.54 10.83
CA ALA A 24 5.20 -3.10 10.00
C ALA A 24 3.84 -3.14 10.73
N GLN A 25 3.82 -3.60 11.99
CA GLN A 25 2.60 -3.62 12.82
C GLN A 25 2.06 -2.21 13.07
N THR A 26 2.94 -1.25 13.36
CA THR A 26 2.54 0.16 13.53
C THR A 26 1.98 0.71 12.22
N LEU A 27 2.57 0.38 11.07
CA LEU A 27 2.06 0.80 9.77
C LEU A 27 0.69 0.16 9.48
N THR A 28 0.53 -1.14 9.72
CA THR A 28 -0.73 -1.85 9.57
C THR A 28 -1.82 -1.22 10.44
N GLU A 29 -1.52 -0.89 11.69
CA GLU A 29 -2.46 -0.25 12.62
C GLU A 29 -2.83 1.18 12.18
N VAL A 30 -1.84 1.95 11.71
CA VAL A 30 -2.03 3.31 11.19
C VAL A 30 -2.82 3.30 9.88
N VAL A 31 -2.57 2.35 8.98
CA VAL A 31 -3.37 2.18 7.76
C VAL A 31 -4.80 1.80 8.13
N SER A 32 -4.98 0.81 9.01
CA SER A 32 -6.32 0.33 9.42
C SER A 32 -7.18 1.42 10.06
N ARG A 33 -6.59 2.38 10.79
CA ARG A 33 -7.32 3.49 11.43
C ARG A 33 -7.27 4.81 10.64
N GLY A 34 -6.29 4.96 9.75
CA GLY A 34 -5.89 6.23 9.17
C GLY A 34 -6.25 6.43 7.71
N VAL A 35 -6.70 5.39 7.00
CA VAL A 35 -7.11 5.51 5.59
C VAL A 35 -8.45 6.23 5.39
N VAL A 36 -9.26 6.39 6.42
CA VAL A 36 -10.56 7.08 6.31
C VAL A 36 -10.34 8.57 6.05
N GLY A 37 -11.03 9.10 5.04
CA GLY A 37 -10.95 10.49 4.63
C GLY A 37 -10.93 10.69 3.12
N ASN A 38 -10.60 11.93 2.72
CA ASN A 38 -10.47 12.32 1.32
C ASN A 38 -8.98 12.33 0.93
N TRP A 39 -8.71 11.75 -0.24
CA TRP A 39 -7.37 11.53 -0.75
C TRP A 39 -7.27 11.89 -2.22
N THR A 40 -6.11 12.37 -2.61
CA THR A 40 -5.64 12.34 -3.99
C THR A 40 -4.60 11.25 -4.12
N VAL A 41 -4.89 10.25 -4.96
CA VAL A 41 -3.96 9.16 -5.27
C VAL A 41 -3.17 9.50 -6.52
N THR A 42 -1.85 9.40 -6.47
CA THR A 42 -0.95 9.61 -7.61
C THR A 42 -0.13 8.34 -7.84
N PHE A 43 -0.08 7.88 -9.09
CA PHE A 43 0.70 6.72 -9.49
C PHE A 43 1.96 7.14 -10.25
N THR A 44 3.08 6.49 -9.94
CA THR A 44 4.31 6.54 -10.74
C THR A 44 4.55 5.16 -11.34
N PRO A 45 4.39 5.00 -12.67
CA PRO A 45 4.50 3.69 -13.31
C PRO A 45 5.85 3.02 -13.08
N SER A 46 5.86 1.71 -12.83
CA SER A 46 7.11 0.94 -12.82
C SER A 46 7.62 0.77 -14.26
N ALA A 47 8.85 1.22 -14.52
CA ALA A 47 9.50 0.98 -15.81
C ALA A 47 9.68 -0.53 -16.02
N GLY A 48 9.02 -1.11 -17.03
CA GLY A 48 9.22 -2.50 -17.45
C GLY A 48 8.05 -3.47 -17.22
N GLY A 49 6.91 -3.03 -16.68
CA GLY A 49 5.70 -3.85 -16.68
C GLY A 49 5.12 -3.93 -18.10
N GLY A 50 5.21 -5.07 -18.77
CA GLY A 50 4.70 -5.29 -20.14
C GLY A 50 3.18 -5.18 -20.29
N ALA A 51 2.45 -4.84 -19.22
CA ALA A 51 1.03 -4.51 -19.25
C ALA A 51 0.88 -2.99 -19.17
N ASP A 52 0.29 -2.39 -20.20
CA ASP A 52 -0.12 -0.98 -20.19
C ASP A 52 -1.31 -0.82 -19.21
N VAL A 53 -1.01 -0.71 -17.92
CA VAL A 53 -2.02 -0.40 -16.90
C VAL A 53 -2.32 1.09 -16.98
N ARG A 54 -3.32 1.42 -17.79
CA ARG A 54 -3.80 2.79 -17.92
C ARG A 54 -4.79 3.10 -16.80
N VAL A 55 -4.32 3.80 -15.77
CA VAL A 55 -5.19 4.41 -14.76
C VAL A 55 -5.83 5.65 -15.40
N GLU A 56 -7.06 5.51 -15.87
CA GLU A 56 -7.76 6.60 -16.55
C GLU A 56 -8.24 7.64 -15.54
N SER A 57 -7.70 8.85 -15.58
CA SER A 57 -8.32 10.01 -14.95
C SER A 57 -9.34 10.63 -15.89
N SER A 58 -10.50 11.00 -15.38
CA SER A 58 -11.58 11.69 -16.09
C SER A 58 -11.13 13.02 -16.70
N SER A 59 -10.02 13.59 -16.24
CA SER A 59 -9.45 14.85 -16.73
C SER A 59 -8.35 14.68 -17.80
N GLY A 60 -7.98 13.45 -18.19
CA GLY A 60 -6.98 13.21 -19.23
C GLY A 60 -5.54 13.65 -18.92
N GLY A 61 -5.28 14.14 -17.69
CA GLY A 61 -3.96 14.54 -17.19
C GLY A 61 -3.20 13.42 -16.47
N ARG A 62 -2.17 13.78 -15.67
CA ARG A 62 -1.51 12.83 -14.74
C ARG A 62 -2.59 12.05 -13.97
N PRO A 63 -2.38 10.76 -13.63
CA PRO A 63 -3.36 9.95 -12.92
C PRO A 63 -3.44 10.39 -11.45
N GLU A 64 -3.95 11.60 -11.24
CA GLU A 64 -4.47 12.09 -9.97
C GLU A 64 -5.91 11.61 -9.89
N LEU A 65 -6.11 10.70 -8.94
CA LEU A 65 -7.35 9.97 -8.76
C LEU A 65 -7.94 10.39 -7.41
N PRO A 66 -9.01 11.18 -7.37
CA PRO A 66 -9.71 11.46 -6.13
C PRO A 66 -10.30 10.16 -5.58
N LEU A 67 -10.00 9.89 -4.32
CA LEU A 67 -10.44 8.72 -3.56
C LEU A 67 -11.00 9.18 -2.22
N THR A 68 -12.27 8.93 -1.99
CA THR A 68 -12.89 9.11 -0.67
C THR A 68 -13.11 7.73 -0.05
N ILE A 69 -12.64 7.54 1.18
CA ILE A 69 -12.86 6.32 1.97
C ILE A 69 -13.68 6.70 3.20
N SER A 70 -14.85 6.10 3.35
CA SER A 70 -15.73 6.35 4.50
C SER A 70 -15.80 5.11 5.37
N ALA A 71 -15.74 5.28 6.69
CA ALA A 71 -16.06 4.21 7.62
C ALA A 71 -17.57 4.11 7.81
N GLN A 72 -18.12 2.90 7.72
CA GLN A 72 -19.49 2.62 8.10
C GLN A 72 -19.58 1.91 9.46
N PRO A 73 -20.70 2.05 10.20
CA PRO A 73 -20.89 1.44 11.52
C PRO A 73 -20.86 -0.10 11.51
N ASP A 74 -21.13 -0.72 10.36
CA ASP A 74 -21.09 -2.17 10.16
C ASP A 74 -19.67 -2.71 9.88
N GLY A 75 -18.67 -1.82 9.89
CA GLY A 75 -17.27 -2.15 9.60
C GLY A 75 -16.92 -2.16 8.11
N THR A 76 -17.86 -1.86 7.22
CA THR A 76 -17.56 -1.73 5.79
C THR A 76 -16.83 -0.42 5.49
N LEU A 77 -16.02 -0.45 4.43
CA LEU A 77 -15.28 0.69 3.91
C LEU A 77 -15.70 0.96 2.48
N PRO A 78 -16.85 1.61 2.23
CA PRO A 78 -17.17 2.09 0.89
C PRO A 78 -16.14 3.12 0.44
N CYS A 79 -15.68 2.98 -0.81
CA CYS A 79 -14.87 3.98 -1.47
C CYS A 79 -15.62 4.64 -2.61
N HIS A 80 -15.26 5.89 -2.87
CA HIS A 80 -15.59 6.57 -4.11
C HIS A 80 -14.31 6.89 -4.87
N VAL A 81 -14.07 6.18 -5.97
CA VAL A 81 -12.95 6.42 -6.89
C VAL A 81 -13.51 7.25 -8.05
N GLN A 82 -13.06 8.50 -8.21
CA GLN A 82 -13.62 9.41 -9.24
C GLN A 82 -15.15 9.49 -9.22
N ALA A 83 -15.73 9.63 -8.02
CA ALA A 83 -17.18 9.65 -7.80
C ALA A 83 -17.93 8.36 -8.19
N ARG A 84 -17.23 7.27 -8.54
CA ARG A 84 -17.83 5.94 -8.71
C ARG A 84 -17.67 5.15 -7.43
N SER A 85 -18.77 4.57 -6.95
CA SER A 85 -18.74 3.69 -5.79
C SER A 85 -17.95 2.42 -6.11
N ALA A 86 -17.05 2.04 -5.21
CA ALA A 86 -16.24 0.84 -5.26
C ALA A 86 -16.13 0.25 -3.85
N PRO A 87 -16.33 -1.06 -3.65
CA PRO A 87 -16.04 -1.69 -2.38
C PRO A 87 -14.54 -1.62 -2.06
N CYS A 88 -14.23 -1.29 -0.80
CA CYS A 88 -12.88 -1.39 -0.26
C CYS A 88 -12.82 -2.19 1.02
N GLU A 89 -11.64 -2.73 1.29
CA GLU A 89 -11.32 -3.47 2.50
C GLU A 89 -9.88 -3.18 2.91
N ILE A 90 -9.62 -3.20 4.21
CA ILE A 90 -8.25 -3.33 4.72
C ILE A 90 -8.01 -4.78 5.08
N LYS A 91 -7.07 -5.43 4.39
CA LYS A 91 -6.72 -6.83 4.60
C LYS A 91 -5.22 -6.94 4.80
N ASP A 92 -4.79 -7.53 5.92
CA ASP A 92 -3.36 -7.71 6.25
C ASP A 92 -2.52 -6.41 6.18
N GLY A 93 -3.15 -5.26 6.42
CA GLY A 93 -2.51 -3.93 6.32
C GLY A 93 -2.42 -3.35 4.91
N GLU A 94 -3.00 -4.03 3.93
CA GLU A 94 -3.15 -3.54 2.55
C GLU A 94 -4.54 -2.94 2.36
N LEU A 95 -4.62 -1.87 1.57
CA LEU A 95 -5.90 -1.37 1.08
C LEU A 95 -6.22 -2.09 -0.22
N VAL A 96 -7.37 -2.75 -0.25
CA VAL A 96 -7.86 -3.49 -1.41
C VAL A 96 -9.10 -2.78 -1.93
N ILE A 97 -9.06 -2.35 -3.18
CA ILE A 97 -10.17 -1.66 -3.85
C ILE A 97 -10.62 -2.51 -5.03
N SER A 98 -11.86 -2.96 -5.03
CA SER A 98 -12.41 -3.69 -6.19
C SER A 98 -13.25 -2.75 -7.03
N ALA A 99 -12.92 -2.62 -8.31
CA ALA A 99 -13.59 -1.73 -9.24
C ALA A 99 -13.74 -2.38 -10.62
N PRO A 100 -14.81 -2.08 -11.37
CA PRO A 100 -14.91 -2.52 -12.74
C PRO A 100 -13.77 -1.93 -13.58
N SER A 101 -13.07 -2.78 -14.30
CA SER A 101 -12.07 -2.43 -15.31
C SER A 101 -12.64 -2.69 -16.71
N ARG A 102 -12.00 -2.14 -17.75
CA ARG A 102 -12.41 -2.41 -19.14
C ARG A 102 -12.33 -3.90 -19.52
N SER A 103 -11.53 -4.69 -18.81
CA SER A 103 -11.32 -6.12 -19.04
C SER A 103 -12.13 -7.02 -18.10
N GLY A 104 -13.03 -6.47 -17.27
CA GLY A 104 -13.82 -7.21 -16.28
C GLY A 104 -13.68 -6.63 -14.87
N GLU A 105 -14.11 -7.36 -13.84
CA GLU A 105 -13.83 -6.94 -12.46
C GLU A 105 -12.31 -6.96 -12.20
N GLY A 106 -11.81 -5.86 -11.67
CA GLY A 106 -10.41 -5.70 -11.28
C GLY A 106 -10.29 -5.30 -9.82
N THR A 107 -9.19 -5.71 -9.21
CA THR A 107 -8.83 -5.35 -7.84
C THR A 107 -7.51 -4.60 -7.88
N MET A 108 -7.47 -3.43 -7.25
CA MET A 108 -6.24 -2.70 -6.97
C MET A 108 -5.85 -2.98 -5.53
N VAL A 109 -4.61 -3.44 -5.33
CA VAL A 109 -4.02 -3.69 -4.02
C VAL A 109 -2.95 -2.65 -3.76
N PHE A 110 -3.06 -1.95 -2.65
CA PHE A 110 -2.13 -0.91 -2.22
C PHE A 110 -1.41 -1.40 -0.97
N THR A 111 -0.09 -1.54 -1.08
CA THR A 111 0.80 -1.87 0.04
C THR A 111 1.52 -0.60 0.44
N PHE A 112 1.22 -0.06 1.62
CA PHE A 112 1.90 1.14 2.13
C PHE A 112 3.16 0.75 2.87
N SER A 113 4.25 1.47 2.60
CA SER A 113 5.54 1.29 3.28
C SER A 113 5.89 2.46 4.19
N THR A 114 5.30 3.62 3.94
CA THR A 114 5.64 4.86 4.65
C THR A 114 4.39 5.67 4.95
N VAL A 115 4.31 6.16 6.19
CA VAL A 115 3.36 7.18 6.62
C VAL A 115 4.12 8.50 6.73
N THR A 116 3.57 9.56 6.16
CA THR A 116 4.12 10.91 6.20
C THR A 116 3.07 11.87 6.71
N ASP A 117 3.47 13.08 7.09
CA ASP A 117 2.54 14.14 7.51
C ASP A 117 1.53 14.51 6.41
N LEU A 118 1.87 14.26 5.14
CA LEU A 118 1.05 14.55 3.98
C LEU A 118 0.17 13.38 3.55
N GLY A 119 0.38 12.18 4.10
CA GLY A 119 -0.37 10.97 3.75
C GLY A 119 0.48 9.70 3.66
N LEU A 120 0.07 8.77 2.80
CA LEU A 120 0.63 7.41 2.71
C LEU A 120 1.38 7.21 1.40
N SER A 121 2.50 6.48 1.42
CA SER A 121 3.20 6.08 0.20
C SER A 121 3.60 4.61 0.22
N GLY A 122 3.71 4.02 -0.98
CA GLY A 122 4.02 2.61 -1.15
C GLY A 122 3.94 2.15 -2.59
N THR A 123 3.42 0.94 -2.79
CA THR A 123 3.28 0.30 -4.11
C THR A 123 1.83 -0.09 -4.41
N ALA A 124 1.51 -0.18 -5.69
CA ALA A 124 0.21 -0.64 -6.19
C ALA A 124 0.35 -1.80 -7.18
N LEU A 125 -0.52 -2.78 -7.03
CA LEU A 125 -0.69 -3.92 -7.91
C LEU A 125 -2.12 -3.96 -8.44
N ALA A 126 -2.30 -4.35 -9.69
CA ALA A 126 -3.59 -4.61 -10.30
C ALA A 126 -3.76 -6.11 -10.50
N ARG A 127 -4.91 -6.64 -10.07
CA ARG A 127 -5.35 -8.01 -10.34
C ARG A 127 -6.60 -7.96 -11.18
N VAL A 128 -6.61 -8.66 -12.31
CA VAL A 128 -7.78 -8.72 -13.19
C VAL A 128 -8.35 -10.13 -13.13
N ASN A 129 -9.64 -10.25 -12.85
CA ASN A 129 -10.28 -11.56 -12.81
C ASN A 129 -10.13 -12.27 -14.16
N GLY A 130 -9.68 -13.53 -14.13
CA GLY A 130 -9.41 -14.32 -15.33
C GLY A 130 -8.02 -14.12 -15.95
N MET A 131 -7.19 -13.23 -15.41
CA MET A 131 -5.78 -13.12 -15.78
C MET A 131 -4.88 -13.76 -14.69
N PRO A 132 -3.85 -14.52 -15.08
CA PRO A 132 -2.92 -15.10 -14.13
C PRO A 132 -1.95 -14.02 -13.60
N GLY A 133 -1.83 -13.96 -12.28
CA GLY A 133 -0.83 -13.15 -11.58
C GLY A 133 -1.25 -11.71 -11.32
N ASP A 134 -0.38 -11.01 -10.57
CA ASP A 134 -0.54 -9.61 -10.23
C ASP A 134 0.28 -8.75 -11.20
N ILE A 135 -0.32 -7.65 -11.64
CA ILE A 135 0.27 -6.72 -12.58
C ILE A 135 0.84 -5.54 -11.79
N PRO A 136 2.17 -5.32 -11.79
CA PRO A 136 2.74 -4.17 -11.11
C PRO A 136 2.31 -2.88 -11.80
N VAL A 137 1.66 -2.00 -11.03
CA VAL A 137 1.28 -0.66 -11.51
C VAL A 137 2.42 0.30 -11.27
N GLY A 138 3.05 0.22 -10.10
CA GLY A 138 4.20 1.05 -9.73
C GLY A 138 4.10 1.58 -8.30
N SER A 139 4.76 2.71 -8.03
CA SER A 139 4.67 3.35 -6.72
C SER A 139 3.45 4.27 -6.65
N VAL A 140 2.90 4.41 -5.45
CA VAL A 140 1.71 5.19 -5.15
C VAL A 140 1.99 6.19 -4.04
N LEU A 141 1.39 7.36 -4.17
CA LEU A 141 1.32 8.37 -3.12
C LEU A 141 -0.15 8.78 -2.92
N MET A 142 -0.65 8.63 -1.71
CA MET A 142 -1.97 9.11 -1.30
C MET A 142 -1.77 10.34 -0.43
N LYS A 143 -2.15 11.51 -0.95
CA LYS A 143 -2.10 12.77 -0.20
C LYS A 143 -3.47 13.12 0.35
N ARG A 144 -3.54 13.56 1.60
CA ARG A 144 -4.79 14.02 2.21
C ARG A 144 -5.23 15.34 1.59
N THR A 145 -6.54 15.50 1.37
CA THR A 145 -7.15 16.72 0.81
C THR A 145 -8.08 17.40 1.78
#